data_AF-A0A257T781-F1
#
_entry.id   AF-A0A257T781-F1
#
_cell.length_a   1.000
_cell.length_b   1.000
_cell.length_c   1.000
_cell.angle_alpha   90.00
_cell.angle_beta   90.00
_cell.angle_gamma   90.00
#
_symmetry.space_group_name_H-M   'P 1'
#
loop_
_entity.id
_entity.type
_entity.pdbx_description
1 polymer ?
#
loop_
_entity_poly.entity_id
_entity_poly.type
_entity_poly.pdbx_seq_one_letter_code
_entity_poly.pdbx_strand_id
1 'polypeptide(L)'
;VRQKRDLVHLLDESMRGSEVRLFIGEESGYAPLSDCSVVSAPYSVDGEVVGVLGVIGPMRMPYQQIIPLVDGTAQLLGRALSQS
;
A
#
# COMPACT_ATOMS: atom_id res chain seq x y z
N VAL A 1 20.93 3.85 2.74
CA VAL A 1 20.54 2.60 3.44
C VAL A 1 19.35 2.80 4.40
N ARG A 2 19.22 3.92 5.13
CA ARG A 2 18.06 4.23 5.99
C ARG A 2 16.71 4.28 5.27
N GLN A 3 16.62 5.05 4.19
CA GLN A 3 15.38 5.29 3.41
C GLN A 3 14.62 4.03 2.96
N LYS A 4 15.34 2.97 2.55
CA LYS A 4 14.73 1.71 2.08
C LYS A 4 14.09 0.92 3.22
N ARG A 5 14.62 1.03 4.44
CA ARG A 5 14.17 0.25 5.61
C ARG A 5 12.84 0.77 6.13
N ASP A 6 12.66 2.08 6.06
CA ASP A 6 11.48 2.81 6.51
C ASP A 6 10.24 2.48 5.63
N LEU A 7 10.42 2.50 4.30
CA LEU A 7 9.41 2.05 3.34
C LEU A 7 9.04 0.58 3.53
N VAL A 8 10.04 -0.28 3.73
CA VAL A 8 9.80 -1.71 3.97
C VAL A 8 8.99 -1.92 5.25
N HIS A 9 9.27 -1.16 6.32
CA HIS A 9 8.52 -1.28 7.56
C HIS A 9 7.06 -0.82 7.41
N LEU A 10 6.81 0.24 6.65
CA LEU A 10 5.46 0.73 6.34
C LEU A 10 4.68 -0.31 5.52
N LEU A 11 5.32 -0.92 4.53
CA LEU A 11 4.73 -1.99 3.71
C LEU A 11 4.56 -3.31 4.48
N ASP A 12 5.39 -3.60 5.48
CA ASP A 12 5.25 -4.77 6.35
C ASP A 12 4.08 -4.59 7.32
N GLU A 13 3.93 -3.38 7.85
CA GLU A 13 2.72 -2.99 8.57
C GLU A 13 1.52 -3.23 7.64
N SER A 14 1.52 -2.67 6.41
CA SER A 14 0.82 -3.08 5.16
C SER A 14 0.12 -4.44 5.17
N MET A 15 0.92 -5.45 5.46
CA MET A 15 0.54 -6.86 5.32
C MET A 15 -0.27 -7.39 6.51
N ARG A 16 -0.21 -6.74 7.67
CA ARG A 16 -0.89 -7.18 8.90
C ARG A 16 -2.37 -6.80 8.98
N GLY A 17 -2.85 -6.01 8.03
CA GLY A 17 -4.24 -5.56 7.97
C GLY A 17 -4.97 -6.13 6.75
N SER A 18 -6.28 -6.26 6.84
CA SER A 18 -7.16 -6.70 5.75
C SER A 18 -7.77 -5.54 4.95
N GLU A 19 -7.36 -4.30 5.24
CA GLU A 19 -7.96 -3.10 4.68
C GLU A 19 -6.92 -2.22 3.97
N VAL A 20 -7.43 -1.35 3.10
CA VAL A 20 -6.63 -0.30 2.46
C VAL A 20 -6.07 0.63 3.55
N ARG A 21 -4.79 0.97 3.43
CA ARG A 21 -4.15 1.99 4.26
C ARG A 21 -3.67 3.17 3.45
N LEU A 22 -3.88 4.34 4.03
CA LEU A 22 -3.37 5.61 3.55
C LEU A 22 -2.37 6.13 4.59
N PHE A 23 -1.15 6.39 4.13
CA PHE A 23 -0.13 7.08 4.90
C PHE A 23 0.12 8.43 4.25
N ILE A 24 0.10 9.50 5.05
CA ILE A 24 0.40 10.86 4.61
C ILE A 24 1.65 11.30 5.35
N GLY A 25 2.68 11.71 4.61
CA GLY A 25 4.08 11.94 5.02
C GLY A 25 4.42 12.07 6.51
N GLU A 26 3.80 13.00 7.24
CA GLU A 26 4.08 13.24 8.67
C GLU A 26 3.61 12.13 9.62
N GLU A 27 2.60 11.33 9.25
CA GLU A 27 2.11 10.22 10.09
C GLU A 27 3.07 9.02 10.13
N SER A 28 4.10 9.04 9.29
CA SER A 28 5.03 7.93 9.12
C SER A 28 6.23 7.96 10.08
N GLY A 29 6.58 9.13 10.66
CA GLY A 29 7.80 9.29 11.46
C GLY A 29 9.11 9.16 10.66
N TYR A 30 9.03 9.06 9.33
CA TYR A 30 10.15 8.83 8.43
C TYR A 30 10.41 10.07 7.56
N ALA A 31 11.46 10.83 7.90
CA ALA A 31 11.88 12.07 7.22
C ALA A 31 11.99 12.02 5.67
N PRO A 32 12.32 10.89 5.02
CA PRO A 32 12.36 10.81 3.56
C PRO A 32 10.99 10.68 2.88
N LEU A 33 9.94 10.37 3.65
CA LEU A 33 8.57 10.20 3.17
C LEU A 33 7.67 11.36 3.54
N SER A 34 8.19 12.37 4.25
CA SER A 34 7.46 13.55 4.72
C SER A 34 6.74 14.31 3.59
N ASP A 35 7.25 14.22 2.36
CA ASP A 35 6.69 14.90 1.19
C ASP A 35 5.77 14.00 0.32
N CYS A 36 5.61 12.74 0.71
CA CYS A 36 4.89 11.73 -0.06
C CYS A 36 3.69 11.15 0.71
N SER A 37 2.72 10.67 -0.04
CA SER A 37 1.64 9.82 0.47
C SER A 37 1.73 8.44 -0.15
N VAL A 38 1.36 7.42 0.63
CA VAL A 38 1.34 6.02 0.21
C VAL A 38 -0.06 5.47 0.44
N VAL A 39 -0.69 4.96 -0.62
CA VAL A 39 -1.93 4.17 -0.52
C VAL A 39 -1.60 2.74 -0.81
N SER A 40 -1.93 1.84 0.09
CA SER A 40 -1.60 0.42 -0.01
C SER A 40 -2.80 -0.47 0.27
N ALA A 41 -2.99 -1.53 -0.50
CA ALA A 41 -4.00 -2.56 -0.26
C ALA A 41 -3.36 -3.96 -0.28
N PRO A 42 -3.67 -4.83 0.71
CA PRO A 42 -3.24 -6.22 0.65
C PRO A 42 -3.92 -6.94 -0.51
N TYR A 43 -3.24 -7.90 -1.12
CA TYR A 43 -3.87 -8.85 -2.04
C TYR A 43 -3.70 -10.27 -1.52
N SER A 44 -4.76 -11.06 -1.72
CA SER A 44 -4.82 -12.45 -1.26
C SER A 44 -4.95 -13.40 -2.43
N VAL A 45 -4.33 -14.56 -2.28
CA VAL A 45 -4.43 -15.71 -3.19
C VAL A 45 -4.94 -16.86 -2.35
N ASP A 46 -6.05 -17.45 -2.78
CA ASP A 46 -6.70 -18.58 -2.10
C ASP A 46 -7.03 -18.33 -0.62
N GLY A 47 -7.34 -17.08 -0.29
CA GLY A 47 -7.68 -16.66 1.08
C GLY A 47 -6.49 -16.24 1.95
N GLU A 48 -5.26 -16.44 1.48
CA GLU A 48 -4.04 -16.07 2.19
C GLU A 48 -3.48 -14.74 1.66
N VAL A 49 -3.11 -13.81 2.56
CA VAL A 49 -2.46 -12.55 2.18
C VAL A 49 -1.04 -12.85 1.72
N VAL A 50 -0.79 -12.66 0.42
CA VAL A 50 0.51 -12.97 -0.21
C VAL A 50 1.38 -11.73 -0.43
N GLY A 51 0.81 -10.54 -0.31
CA GLY A 51 1.55 -9.29 -0.44
C GLY A 51 0.66 -8.05 -0.42
N VAL A 52 1.27 -6.91 -0.74
CA VAL A 52 0.63 -5.59 -0.75
C VAL A 52 0.90 -4.88 -2.07
N LEU A 53 -0.14 -4.32 -2.65
CA LEU A 53 -0.07 -3.37 -3.77
C LEU A 53 -0.06 -1.94 -3.20
N GLY A 54 0.88 -1.10 -3.64
CA GLY A 54 1.01 0.27 -3.16
C GLY A 54 1.20 1.30 -4.27
N VAL A 55 0.57 2.46 -4.13
CA VAL A 55 0.79 3.67 -4.94
C VAL A 55 1.46 4.72 -4.07
N ILE A 56 2.56 5.28 -4.58
CA ILE A 56 3.30 6.38 -3.94
C ILE A 56 3.09 7.63 -4.78
N GLY A 57 2.69 8.73 -4.15
CA GLY A 57 2.42 10.01 -4.81
C GLY A 57 2.73 11.21 -3.92
N PRO A 58 2.52 12.44 -4.43
CA PRO A 58 2.67 13.65 -3.62
C PRO A 58 1.62 13.70 -2.51
N MET A 59 1.89 14.46 -1.44
CA MET A 59 1.00 14.61 -0.28
C MET A 59 -0.43 15.09 -0.62
N ARG A 60 -0.62 15.71 -1.78
CA ARG A 60 -1.92 16.14 -2.31
C ARG A 60 -2.21 15.42 -3.62
N MET A 61 -2.83 14.25 -3.52
CA MET A 61 -3.33 13.47 -4.66
C MET A 61 -4.85 13.22 -4.50
N PRO A 62 -5.58 12.85 -5.57
CA PRO A 62 -7.03 12.63 -5.47
C PRO A 62 -7.35 11.31 -4.74
N TYR A 63 -7.30 11.30 -3.41
CA TYR A 63 -7.50 10.10 -2.57
C TYR A 63 -8.81 9.38 -2.84
N GLN A 64 -9.88 10.13 -3.11
CA GLN A 64 -11.19 9.57 -3.44
C GLN A 64 -11.18 8.70 -4.70
N GLN A 65 -10.23 8.93 -5.62
CA GLN A 65 -10.05 8.12 -6.83
C GLN A 65 -8.99 7.05 -6.63
N ILE A 66 -7.90 7.37 -5.92
CA ILE A 66 -6.78 6.44 -5.74
C ILE A 66 -7.13 5.27 -4.82
N ILE A 67 -7.84 5.50 -3.71
CA ILE A 67 -8.23 4.44 -2.77
C ILE A 67 -8.99 3.30 -3.46
N PRO A 68 -10.12 3.55 -4.16
CA PRO A 68 -10.86 2.47 -4.82
C PRO A 68 -10.09 1.85 -5.99
N LEU A 69 -9.24 2.62 -6.67
CA LEU A 69 -8.40 2.10 -7.75
C LEU A 69 -7.40 1.06 -7.22
N VAL A 70 -6.71 1.37 -6.12
CA VAL A 70 -5.71 0.47 -5.53
C VAL A 70 -6.38 -0.78 -4.96
N ASP A 71 -7.52 -0.63 -4.27
CA ASP A 71 -8.30 -1.77 -3.74
C ASP A 71 -8.77 -2.70 -4.86
N GLY A 72 -9.44 -2.17 -5.87
CA GLY A 72 -9.92 -2.95 -7.00
C GLY A 72 -8.78 -3.65 -7.75
N THR A 73 -7.64 -2.97 -7.93
CA THR A 73 -6.47 -3.55 -8.59
C THR A 73 -5.83 -4.67 -7.76
N ALA A 74 -5.76 -4.51 -6.43
CA ALA A 74 -5.26 -5.55 -5.54
C ALA A 74 -6.14 -6.81 -5.58
N GLN A 75 -7.47 -6.64 -5.60
CA GLN A 75 -8.41 -7.75 -5.74
C GLN A 75 -8.27 -8.47 -7.10
N LEU A 76 -8.13 -7.70 -8.19
CA LEU A 76 -7.90 -8.26 -9.52
C LEU A 76 -6.57 -9.01 -9.60
N LEU A 77 -5.51 -8.47 -9.00
CA LEU A 77 -4.21 -9.12 -8.93
C LEU A 77 -4.29 -10.44 -8.16
N GLY A 78 -4.95 -10.48 -7.00
CA GLY A 78 -5.17 -11.71 -6.24
C GLY A 78 -5.89 -12.78 -7.06
N ARG A 79 -6.98 -12.40 -7.75
CA ARG A 79 -7.72 -13.32 -8.63
C ARG A 79 -6.92 -13.82 -9.82
N ALA A 80 -6.05 -12.99 -10.39
CA ALA A 80 -5.19 -13.39 -11.51
C ALA A 80 -4.11 -14.38 -11.07
N LEU A 81 -3.56 -14.19 -9.87
CA LEU A 81 -2.54 -15.09 -9.30
C LEU A 81 -3.14 -16.41 -8.79
N SER A 82 -4.38 -16.43 -8.29
CA SER A 82 -5.11 -17.68 -7.98
C SER A 82 -5.43 -18.55 -9.21
N GLN A 83 -5.29 -18.01 -10.42
CA GLN A 83 -5.56 -18.74 -11.67
C GLN A 83 -4.29 -19.28 -12.35
N SER A 84 -3.10 -19.11 -11.75
CA SER A 84 -1.82 -19.64 -12.27
C SER A 84 -1.39 -20.94 -11.58
#